data_AF-A0A3N9P9R9-F1
#
_entry.id   AF-A0A3N9P9R9-F1
#
_cell.length_a   1.000
_cell.length_b   1.000
_cell.length_c   1.000
_cell.angle_alpha   90.00
_cell.angle_beta   90.00
_cell.angle_gamma   90.00
#
_symmetry.space_group_name_H-M   'P 1'
#
loop_
_entity.id
_entity.type
_entity.pdbx_description
1 polymer ?
#
loop_
_entity_poly.entity_id
_entity_poly.type
_entity_poly.pdbx_seq_one_letter_code
_entity_poly.pdbx_strand_id
1 'polypeptide(L)'
;MHPVDEEYIKEWLVLRPFFPHDLQKNFLVDEDGEAHVNPKEGDIVVTAQGDALTWKRYQSPQSVVDLLDAVGNVEYATAYAFCTLKSKICF
;
A
#
# COMPACT_ATOMS: atom_id res chain seq x y z
N MET A 1 13.61 -2.58 -7.17
CA MET A 1 13.47 -2.82 -8.62
C MET A 1 13.28 -4.31 -8.74
N HIS A 2 12.05 -4.76 -8.98
CA HIS A 2 11.68 -6.17 -8.86
C HIS A 2 12.02 -6.93 -10.15
N PRO A 3 12.69 -8.09 -10.09
CA PRO A 3 12.84 -8.96 -11.24
C PRO A 3 11.48 -9.52 -11.63
N VAL A 4 11.09 -9.34 -12.90
CA VAL A 4 9.90 -9.95 -13.52
C VAL A 4 10.24 -11.39 -13.91
N ASP A 5 10.82 -12.17 -12.99
CA ASP A 5 11.11 -13.60 -13.20
C ASP A 5 9.89 -14.48 -12.86
N GLU A 6 8.78 -13.85 -12.51
CA GLU A 6 7.49 -14.49 -12.25
C GLU A 6 6.41 -13.77 -13.06
N GLU A 7 5.39 -14.50 -13.53
CA GLU A 7 4.30 -13.99 -14.37
C GLU A 7 3.51 -12.82 -13.74
N TYR A 8 3.67 -12.62 -12.42
CA TYR A 8 2.93 -11.65 -11.62
C TYR A 8 3.85 -10.92 -10.62
N ILE A 9 3.42 -9.73 -10.22
CA ILE A 9 4.10 -8.94 -9.17
C ILE A 9 3.74 -9.54 -7.81
N LYS A 10 4.75 -9.96 -7.05
CA LYS A 10 4.54 -10.54 -5.72
C LYS A 10 5.02 -9.67 -4.56
N GLU A 11 5.86 -8.67 -4.80
CA GLU A 11 6.37 -7.80 -3.74
C GLU A 11 5.64 -6.45 -3.76
N TRP A 12 5.03 -6.12 -2.62
CA TRP A 12 4.21 -4.93 -2.42
C TRP A 12 4.62 -4.22 -1.13
N LEU A 13 4.40 -2.91 -1.08
CA LEU A 13 4.29 -2.19 0.18
C LEU A 13 2.82 -2.09 0.53
N VAL A 14 2.44 -2.52 1.73
CA VAL A 14 1.08 -2.39 2.24
C VAL A 14 1.05 -1.43 3.41
N LEU A 15 0.02 -0.59 3.46
CA LEU A 15 -0.28 0.25 4.62
C LEU A 15 -1.43 -0.39 5.38
N ARG A 16 -1.24 -0.55 6.70
CA ARG A 16 -2.26 -1.13 7.59
C ARG A 16 -3.59 -0.38 7.49
N PRO A 17 -4.71 -1.07 7.79
CA PRO A 17 -6.03 -0.50 7.70
C PRO A 17 -6.17 0.72 8.60
N PHE A 18 -6.74 1.77 8.03
CA PHE A 18 -7.24 2.94 8.76
C PHE A 18 -8.74 2.77 8.92
N PHE A 19 -9.27 3.25 10.03
CA PHE A 19 -10.68 3.19 10.39
C PHE A 19 -11.31 4.58 10.27
N PRO A 20 -11.59 5.06 9.06
CA PRO A 20 -12.13 6.39 8.92
C PRO A 20 -13.58 6.43 9.39
N HIS A 21 -13.91 7.45 10.18
CA HIS A 21 -15.31 7.84 10.38
C HIS A 21 -15.94 8.41 9.09
N ASP A 22 -15.12 8.81 8.11
CA ASP A 22 -15.53 9.34 6.82
C ASP A 22 -14.69 8.71 5.69
N LEU A 23 -15.30 7.78 4.95
CA LEU A 23 -14.68 7.05 3.84
C LEU A 23 -14.37 7.93 2.61
N GLN A 24 -14.86 9.18 2.55
CA GLN A 24 -14.60 10.10 1.43
C GLN A 24 -13.34 10.96 1.62
N LYS A 25 -12.72 10.90 2.79
CA LYS A 25 -11.50 11.65 3.05
C LYS A 25 -10.34 11.07 2.23
N ASN A 26 -9.59 11.92 1.55
CA ASN A 26 -8.31 11.52 0.95
C ASN A 26 -7.29 11.37 2.10
N PHE A 27 -6.81 10.15 2.34
CA PHE A 27 -6.04 9.82 3.55
C PHE A 27 -4.55 10.05 3.42
N LEU A 28 -4.07 10.28 2.19
CA LEU A 28 -2.68 10.60 1.89
C LEU A 28 -2.52 12.07 1.50
N VAL A 29 -3.43 12.95 1.92
CA VAL A 29 -3.38 14.39 1.60
C VAL A 29 -2.10 15.04 2.09
N ASP A 30 -1.58 14.62 3.24
CA ASP A 30 -0.31 15.11 3.79
C ASP A 30 0.91 14.64 2.96
N GLU A 31 0.71 13.65 2.07
CA GLU A 31 1.70 13.11 1.12
C GLU A 31 1.43 13.64 -0.31
N ASP A 32 0.91 14.88 -0.45
CA ASP A 32 0.47 15.48 -1.72
C ASP A 32 -0.67 14.70 -2.43
N GLY A 33 -1.38 13.86 -1.68
CA GLY A 33 -2.49 13.03 -2.16
C GLY A 33 -2.06 11.68 -2.72
N GLU A 34 -3.01 10.74 -2.81
CA GLU A 34 -2.77 9.37 -3.29
C GLU A 34 -2.05 9.29 -4.65
N ALA A 35 -2.24 10.28 -5.52
CA ALA A 35 -1.61 10.33 -6.84
C ALA A 35 -0.08 10.56 -6.81
N HIS A 36 0.47 11.09 -5.72
CA HIS A 36 1.89 11.44 -5.59
C HIS A 36 2.64 10.57 -4.57
N VAL A 37 1.94 9.66 -3.91
CA VAL A 37 2.56 8.80 -2.90
C VAL A 37 3.66 7.93 -3.53
N ASN A 38 4.83 7.92 -2.91
CA ASN A 38 5.96 7.08 -3.29
C ASN A 38 6.64 6.53 -2.03
N PRO A 39 5.94 5.68 -1.27
CA PRO A 39 6.38 5.25 0.04
C PRO A 39 7.57 4.31 -0.06
N LYS A 40 8.38 4.31 0.99
CA LYS A 40 9.41 3.32 1.26
C LYS A 40 8.97 2.45 2.42
N GLU A 41 9.55 1.26 2.50
CA GLU A 41 9.37 0.41 3.66
C GLU A 41 9.83 1.13 4.93
N GLY A 42 8.98 1.10 5.96
CA GLY A 42 9.24 1.79 7.22
C GLY A 42 8.75 3.25 7.26
N ASP A 43 8.35 3.83 6.14
CA ASP A 43 7.75 5.17 6.14
C ASP A 43 6.45 5.17 6.96
N ILE A 44 6.21 6.28 7.64
CA ILE A 44 5.10 6.43 8.59
C ILE A 44 4.11 7.45 8.03
N VAL A 45 2.85 7.07 7.98
CA VAL A 45 1.71 7.96 7.75
C VAL A 45 1.03 8.18 9.10
N VAL A 46 0.85 9.44 9.49
CA VAL A 46 0.12 9.79 10.71
C VAL A 46 -1.32 10.10 10.31
N THR A 47 -2.27 9.39 10.90
CA THR A 47 -3.70 9.65 10.66
C THR A 47 -4.13 10.95 11.33
N ALA A 48 -5.30 11.49 10.94
CA ALA A 48 -5.87 12.65 11.60
C ALA A 48 -6.22 12.41 13.08
N GLN A 49 -6.34 11.14 13.49
CA GLN A 49 -6.56 10.70 14.86
C GLN A 49 -5.25 10.59 15.66
N GLY A 50 -4.09 10.76 15.03
CA GLY A 50 -2.77 10.67 15.65
C GLY A 50 -2.15 9.28 15.61
N ASP A 51 -2.83 8.29 15.03
CA ASP A 51 -2.28 6.94 14.88
C ASP A 51 -1.16 6.91 13.84
N ALA A 52 -0.06 6.25 14.16
CA ALA A 52 1.07 6.07 13.27
C ALA A 52 0.95 4.73 12.52
N LEU A 53 0.80 4.80 11.20
CA LEU A 53 0.72 3.64 10.31
C LEU A 53 2.04 3.50 9.57
N THR A 54 2.57 2.27 9.51
CA THR A 54 3.86 2.01 8.85
C THR A 54 3.63 1.24 7.56
N TRP A 55 4.28 1.68 6.48
CA TRP A 55 4.38 0.93 5.24
C TRP A 55 5.25 -0.31 5.47
N LYS A 56 4.69 -1.49 5.21
CA LYS A 56 5.38 -2.78 5.40
C LYS A 56 5.50 -3.50 4.09
N ARG A 57 6.62 -4.20 3.90
CA ARG A 57 6.75 -5.13 2.78
C ARG A 57 5.82 -6.33 2.99
N TYR A 58 5.06 -6.66 1.95
CA TYR A 58 4.22 -7.84 1.88
C TYR A 58 4.57 -8.62 0.61
N GLN A 59 4.79 -9.92 0.77
CA GLN A 59 5.02 -10.81 -0.34
C GLN A 59 3.77 -11.65 -0.57
N SER A 60 3.08 -11.40 -1.69
CA SER A 60 1.87 -12.12 -2.05
C SER A 60 2.20 -13.57 -2.38
N PRO A 61 1.54 -14.55 -1.75
CA PRO A 61 1.79 -15.97 -2.01
C PRO A 61 1.26 -16.41 -3.37
N GLN A 62 0.32 -15.65 -3.94
CA GLN A 62 -0.36 -15.92 -5.21
C GLN A 62 -0.29 -14.72 -6.15
N SER A 63 -1.02 -14.78 -7.26
CA SER A 63 -1.16 -13.69 -8.24
C SER A 63 -2.04 -12.52 -7.78
N VAL A 64 -2.53 -12.56 -6.53
CA VAL A 64 -3.41 -11.55 -5.94
C VAL A 64 -2.81 -11.01 -4.65
N VAL A 65 -3.01 -9.72 -4.39
CA VAL A 65 -2.73 -9.12 -3.08
C VAL A 65 -3.97 -9.30 -2.22
N ASP A 66 -3.93 -10.28 -1.32
CA ASP A 66 -5.00 -10.47 -0.34
C ASP A 66 -4.79 -9.51 0.84
N LEU A 67 -5.60 -8.44 0.90
CA LEU A 67 -5.53 -7.46 1.98
C LEU A 67 -6.04 -8.02 3.31
N LEU A 68 -6.91 -9.02 3.31
CA LEU A 68 -7.38 -9.64 4.55
C LEU A 68 -6.23 -10.39 5.25
N ASP A 69 -5.40 -11.07 4.46
CA ASP A 69 -4.17 -11.71 4.93
C ASP A 69 -3.09 -10.67 5.26
N ALA A 70 -2.85 -9.71 4.36
CA ALA A 70 -1.74 -8.77 4.47
C ALA A 70 -1.89 -7.79 5.65
N VAL A 71 -3.11 -7.36 5.94
CA VAL A 71 -3.35 -6.28 6.91
C VAL A 71 -4.40 -6.60 7.98
N GLY A 72 -5.06 -7.76 7.88
CA GLY A 72 -6.01 -8.28 8.85
C GLY A 72 -7.48 -8.12 8.40
N ASN A 73 -8.34 -9.01 8.90
CA ASN A 73 -9.78 -8.97 8.64
C ASN A 73 -10.46 -7.94 9.55
N VAL A 74 -10.66 -6.74 9.03
CA VAL A 74 -11.27 -5.62 9.74
C VAL A 74 -12.39 -5.00 8.91
N GLU A 75 -13.47 -4.60 9.56
CA GLU A 75 -14.61 -3.95 8.90
C GLU A 75 -14.44 -2.43 8.89
N TYR A 76 -15.07 -1.77 7.91
CA TYR A 76 -15.08 -0.30 7.76
C TYR A 76 -13.68 0.33 7.73
N ALA A 77 -12.77 -0.36 7.06
CA ALA A 77 -11.39 0.09 6.95
C ALA A 77 -10.97 0.20 5.49
N THR A 78 -10.01 1.08 5.26
CA THR A 78 -9.36 1.22 3.97
C THR A 78 -7.89 0.86 4.16
N ALA A 79 -7.29 0.19 3.18
CA ALA A 79 -5.89 -0.21 3.16
C ALA A 79 -5.31 0.08 1.78
N TYR A 80 -3.99 0.28 1.72
CA TYR A 80 -3.29 0.53 0.47
C TYR A 80 -2.30 -0.59 0.16
N ALA A 81 -2.15 -0.90 -1.12
CA ALA A 81 -1.05 -1.66 -1.66
C ALA A 81 -0.35 -0.82 -2.74
N PHE A 82 0.97 -0.74 -2.69
CA PHE A 82 1.79 0.09 -3.56
C PHE A 82 2.95 -0.73 -4.14
N CYS A 83 3.22 -0.55 -5.42
CA CYS A 83 4.41 -1.07 -6.09
C CYS A 83 4.80 -0.15 -7.25
N THR A 84 6.11 0.05 -7.45
CA THR A 84 6.65 0.81 -8.59
C THR A 84 7.22 -0.14 -9.63
N LEU A 85 6.61 -0.14 -10.81
CA LEU A 85 7.06 -0.92 -11.95
C LEU A 85 7.92 -0.07 -12.88
N LYS A 86 9.04 -0.64 -13.32
CA LYS A 86 9.87 -0.06 -14.38
C LYS A 86 10.07 -1.12 -15.45
N SER A 87 9.45 -0.93 -16.61
CA SER A 87 9.78 -1.71 -17.80
C SER A 87 10.92 -1.03 -18.55
N LYS A 88 11.79 -1.81 -19.20
CA LYS A 88 12.57 -1.27 -20.31
C LYS A 88 11.59 -0.92 -21.44
N ILE A 89 11.75 0.25 -22.04
CA ILE A 89 11.09 0.57 -23.31
C ILE A 89 11.74 -0.34 -24.35
N CYS A 90 10.99 -1.29 -24.89
CA CYS A 90 11.39 -2.03 -26.08
C CYS A 90 11.04 -1.17 -27.29
N PHE A 91 12.06 -0.70 -28.02
CA PHE A 91 11.93 -0.11 -29.36
C PHE A 91 12.08 -1.20 -30.42
#